data_AF-A0A3P8DKR8-F1
#
_entry.id   AF-A0A3P8DKR8-F1
#
_cell.length_a   1.000
_cell.length_b   1.000
_cell.length_c   1.000
_cell.angle_alpha   90.00
_cell.angle_beta   90.00
_cell.angle_gamma   90.00
#
_symmetry.space_group_name_H-M   'P 1'
#
loop_
_entity.id
_entity.type
_entity.pdbx_description
1 polymer ?
#
loop_
_entity_poly.entity_id
_entity_poly.type
_entity_poly.pdbx_seq_one_letter_code
_entity_poly.pdbx_strand_id
1 'polypeptide(L)'
;MKVTVSAVDSQSPVKEPIGFFMLDLRSCSTGKVYKWYRILHSKYKSSPAVFASIYLDIEGQELVPNPKIKTGNQLSILFVLQFDYEY
;
A
#
# COMPACT_ATOMS: atom_id res chain seq x y z
N MET A 1 -4.13 -1.03 -11.63
CA MET A 1 -4.49 -2.05 -10.62
C MET A 1 -5.37 -1.43 -9.53
N LYS A 2 -6.46 -2.08 -9.16
CA LYS A 2 -7.34 -1.68 -8.05
C LYS A 2 -6.90 -2.39 -6.77
N VAL A 3 -6.66 -1.64 -5.70
CA VAL A 3 -6.35 -2.17 -4.37
C VAL A 3 -7.52 -1.86 -3.45
N THR A 4 -8.24 -2.89 -3.02
CA THR A 4 -9.36 -2.76 -2.08
C THR A 4 -8.83 -2.77 -0.65
N VAL A 5 -9.32 -1.86 0.18
CA VAL A 5 -9.01 -1.81 1.61
C VAL A 5 -10.23 -2.28 2.39
N SER A 6 -10.01 -3.17 3.36
CA SER A 6 -11.08 -3.69 4.23
C SER A 6 -10.71 -3.52 5.70
N ALA A 7 -11.71 -3.19 6.52
CA ALA A 7 -11.62 -3.31 7.98
C ALA A 7 -11.82 -4.78 8.36
N VAL A 8 -11.03 -5.25 9.31
CA VAL A 8 -11.10 -6.61 9.83
C VAL A 8 -11.31 -6.50 11.34
N ASP A 9 -12.32 -7.18 11.84
CA ASP A 9 -12.54 -7.35 13.28
C ASP A 9 -11.72 -8.55 13.76
N SER A 10 -10.98 -8.41 14.87
CA SER A 10 -10.18 -9.51 15.41
C SER A 10 -11.02 -10.63 16.03
N GLN A 11 -12.29 -10.33 16.35
CA GLN A 11 -13.22 -11.28 16.97
C GLN A 11 -14.15 -11.96 15.96
N SER A 12 -14.07 -11.60 14.68
CA SER A 12 -14.96 -12.09 13.63
C SER A 12 -14.22 -12.31 12.31
N PRO A 13 -14.51 -13.37 11.54
CA PRO A 13 -13.89 -13.58 10.23
C PRO A 13 -14.37 -12.58 9.16
N VAL A 14 -15.31 -11.70 9.50
CA VAL A 14 -15.91 -10.74 8.55
C VAL A 14 -14.88 -9.67 8.15
N LYS A 15 -14.71 -9.49 6.84
CA LYS A 15 -13.94 -8.40 6.25
C LYS A 15 -14.90 -7.41 5.61
N GLU A 16 -14.95 -6.20 6.13
CA GLU A 16 -15.80 -5.15 5.58
C GLU A 16 -15.00 -4.24 4.63
N PRO A 17 -15.36 -4.12 3.34
CA PRO A 17 -14.69 -3.20 2.43
C PRO A 17 -14.95 -1.75 2.84
N ILE A 18 -13.86 -0.97 3.02
CA ILE A 18 -13.92 0.44 3.43
C ILE A 18 -13.68 1.41 2.26
N GLY A 19 -13.24 0.90 1.11
CA GLY A 19 -12.97 1.67 -0.11
C GLY A 19 -11.85 1.04 -0.94
N PHE A 20 -11.32 1.78 -1.90
CA PHE A 20 -10.19 1.31 -2.72
C PHE A 20 -9.32 2.47 -3.18
N PHE A 21 -8.10 2.19 -3.64
CA PHE A 21 -7.28 3.13 -4.38
C PHE A 21 -6.70 2.48 -5.64
N MET A 22 -6.26 3.31 -6.58
CA MET A 22 -5.72 2.85 -7.86
C MET A 22 -4.20 3.01 -7.88
N LEU A 23 -3.52 1.94 -8.25
CA LEU A 23 -2.10 1.95 -8.63
C LEU A 23 -1.99 1.89 -10.15
N ASP A 24 -1.12 2.73 -10.71
CA ASP A 24 -0.78 2.72 -12.14
C ASP A 24 0.61 2.10 -12.32
N LEU A 25 0.72 1.04 -13.12
CA LEU A 25 1.99 0.37 -13.39
C LEU A 25 3.00 1.30 -14.09
N ARG A 26 2.52 2.31 -14.84
CA ARG A 26 3.40 3.32 -15.45
C ARG A 26 4.05 4.24 -14.42
N SER A 27 3.53 4.26 -13.18
CA SER A 27 4.12 4.99 -12.05
C SER A 27 5.15 4.17 -11.29
N CYS A 28 5.45 2.94 -11.73
CA CYS A 28 6.47 2.10 -11.13
C CYS A 28 7.86 2.74 -11.30
N SER A 29 8.66 2.69 -10.24
CA SER A 29 10.04 3.19 -10.24
C SER A 29 11.03 2.09 -9.89
N THR A 30 12.28 2.25 -10.29
CA THR A 30 13.38 1.35 -9.88
C THR A 30 13.80 1.55 -8.42
N GLY A 31 13.37 2.64 -7.78
CA GLY A 31 13.55 2.87 -6.34
C GLY A 31 12.23 2.85 -5.59
N LYS A 32 12.29 2.72 -4.26
CA LYS A 32 11.12 2.80 -3.37
C LYS A 32 10.67 4.26 -3.19
N VAL A 33 9.77 4.72 -4.06
CA VAL A 33 9.18 6.07 -4.01
C VAL A 33 7.76 6.00 -3.45
N TYR A 34 7.63 6.35 -2.17
CA TYR A 34 6.34 6.33 -1.48
C TYR A 34 5.50 7.57 -1.78
N LYS A 35 4.20 7.37 -1.94
CA LYS A 35 3.21 8.41 -2.22
C LYS A 35 1.97 8.18 -1.37
N TRP A 36 1.23 9.25 -1.11
CA TRP A 36 -0.08 9.17 -0.46
C TRP A 36 -1.17 8.90 -1.50
N TYR A 37 -1.92 7.83 -1.30
CA TYR A 37 -3.07 7.44 -2.13
C TYR A 37 -4.35 7.63 -1.33
N ARG A 38 -5.20 8.56 -1.75
CA ARG A 38 -6.52 8.74 -1.14
C ARG A 38 -7.41 7.52 -1.39
N ILE A 39 -8.11 7.07 -0.37
CA ILE A 39 -9.10 6.00 -0.48
C ILE A 39 -10.35 6.58 -1.14
N LEU A 40 -10.64 6.08 -2.34
CA LEU A 40 -11.83 6.37 -3.13
C LEU A 40 -13.01 5.55 -2.60
N HIS A 41 -14.21 6.13 -2.72
CA HIS A 41 -15.45 5.56 -2.19
C HIS A 41 -15.31 5.14 -0.72
N SER A 42 -14.64 5.99 0.08
CA SER A 42 -14.42 5.65 1.47
C SER A 42 -15.72 5.62 2.26
N LYS A 43 -15.89 4.57 3.08
CA LYS A 43 -16.96 4.50 4.09
C LYS A 43 -16.81 5.57 5.17
N TYR A 44 -15.60 6.13 5.36
CA TYR A 44 -15.31 7.14 6.37
C TYR A 44 -15.35 8.56 5.81
N LYS A 45 -15.97 9.48 6.56
CA LYS A 45 -16.14 10.90 6.16
C LYS A 45 -14.82 11.64 5.95
N SER A 46 -13.75 11.24 6.63
CA SER A 46 -12.44 11.91 6.56
C SER A 46 -11.65 11.62 5.29
N SER A 47 -12.11 10.70 4.42
CA SER A 47 -11.40 10.26 3.22
C SER A 47 -9.92 9.91 3.50
N PRO A 48 -9.66 8.85 4.29
CA PRO A 48 -8.31 8.45 4.67
C PRO A 48 -7.41 8.16 3.46
N ALA A 49 -6.09 8.18 3.68
CA ALA A 49 -5.10 7.90 2.66
C ALA A 49 -4.12 6.82 3.12
N VAL A 50 -3.57 6.07 2.16
CA VAL A 50 -2.55 5.04 2.36
C VAL A 50 -1.21 5.56 1.85
N PHE A 51 -0.16 5.37 2.64
CA PHE A 51 1.22 5.65 2.22
C PHE A 51 1.84 4.38 1.65
N ALA A 52 2.03 4.33 0.33
CA ALA A 52 2.49 3.12 -0.37
C ALA A 52 3.45 3.48 -1.50
N SER A 53 4.20 2.48 -1.99
CA SER A 53 5.08 2.59 -3.17
C SER A 53 4.78 1.45 -4.12
N ILE A 54 4.97 1.68 -5.40
CA ILE A 54 5.05 0.64 -6.44
C ILE A 54 6.43 0.74 -7.07
N TYR A 55 7.21 -0.34 -7.02
CA TYR A 55 8.58 -0.38 -7.52
C TYR A 55 8.90 -1.71 -8.19
N LEU A 56 9.86 -1.68 -9.11
CA LEU A 56 10.40 -2.90 -9.74
C LEU A 56 11.39 -3.51 -8.76
N ASP A 57 11.13 -4.74 -8.35
CA ASP A 57 12.10 -5.51 -7.58
C ASP A 57 13.06 -6.18 -8.57
N ILE A 58 14.35 -5.92 -8.43
CA ILE A 58 15.40 -6.51 -9.27
C ILE A 58 16.25 -7.36 -8.32
N GLU A 59 16.35 -8.66 -8.59
CA GLU A 59 17.17 -9.57 -7.80
C GLU A 59 18.58 -9.00 -7.57
N GLY A 60 19.01 -8.95 -6.30
CA GLY A 60 20.31 -8.42 -5.89
C GLY A 60 20.31 -6.98 -5.38
N GLN A 61 19.18 -6.25 -5.44
CA GLN A 61 19.05 -4.96 -4.77
C GLN A 61 18.67 -5.18 -3.29
N GLU A 62 19.61 -4.95 -2.36
CA GLU A 62 19.28 -5.01 -0.93
C GLU A 62 18.09 -4.10 -0.63
N LEU A 63 17.10 -4.65 0.10
CA LEU A 63 15.98 -3.90 0.63
C LEU A 63 16.48 -2.98 1.76
N VAL A 64 17.24 -1.93 1.44
CA VAL A 64 17.72 -0.97 2.44
C VAL A 64 16.49 -0.33 3.11
N PRO A 65 16.26 -0.53 4.41
CA PRO A 65 15.22 0.18 5.13
C PRO A 65 15.56 1.65 5.07
N ASN A 66 14.70 2.50 4.51
CA ASN A 66 14.99 3.92 4.39
C ASN A 66 14.78 4.59 5.75
N PRO A 67 15.86 5.01 6.46
CA PRO A 67 15.76 5.55 7.81
C PRO A 67 15.06 6.91 7.88
N LYS A 68 14.78 7.55 6.73
CA LYS A 68 14.00 8.79 6.63
C LYS A 68 12.50 8.54 6.71
N ILE A 69 12.05 7.28 6.61
CA ILE A 69 10.65 6.92 6.79
C ILE A 69 10.38 6.86 8.29
N LYS A 70 10.09 8.02 8.88
CA LYS A 70 9.44 8.09 10.19
C LYS A 70 7.97 7.73 9.97
N THR A 71 7.64 6.46 10.14
CA THR A 71 6.26 6.05 10.40
C THR A 71 5.86 6.67 11.73
N GLY A 72 5.33 7.89 11.68
CA GLY A 72 4.85 8.61 12.87
C GLY A 72 3.93 7.69 13.66
N ASN A 73 4.05 7.71 14.99
CA ASN A 73 3.33 6.88 15.94
C ASN A 73 1.81 6.80 15.66
N GLN A 74 1.41 5.92 14.75
CA GLN A 74 0.04 5.46 14.47
C GLN A 74 0.09 4.47 13.29
N LEU A 75 0.16 3.17 13.60
CA LEU A 75 -0.35 2.05 12.78
C LEU A 75 -0.18 2.16 11.25
N SER A 76 1.00 2.54 10.78
CA SER A 76 1.33 2.45 9.36
C SER A 76 1.65 1.00 9.01
N ILE A 77 0.66 0.28 8.48
CA ILE A 77 0.87 -1.06 7.94
C ILE A 77 1.61 -0.91 6.61
N LEU A 78 2.86 -1.39 6.55
CA LEU A 78 3.61 -1.49 5.31
C LEU A 78 3.08 -2.70 4.52
N PHE A 79 2.33 -2.44 3.46
CA PHE A 79 1.96 -3.47 2.49
C PHE A 79 3.04 -3.53 1.40
N VAL A 80 3.77 -4.65 1.32
CA VAL A 80 4.63 -4.98 0.18
C VAL A 80 3.81 -5.90 -0.71
N LEU A 81 3.47 -5.45 -1.92
CA LEU A 81 2.84 -6.29 -2.94
C LEU A 81 3.96 -6.74 -3.89
N GLN A 82 4.41 -7.98 -3.75
CA GLN A 82 5.33 -8.64 -4.68
C GLN A 82 4.50 -9.24 -5.82
N PHE A 83 4.90 -8.98 -7.07
CA PHE A 83 4.34 -9.64 -8.24
C PHE A 83 5.42 -10.55 -8.80
N ASP A 84 5.21 -11.86 -8.70
CA ASP A 84 6.03 -12.83 -9.40
C ASP A 84 5.54 -12.89 -10.87
N TYR A 85 6.46 -12.66 -11.81
CA TYR A 85 6.19 -12.79 -13.24
C TYR A 85 6.72 -14.15 -13.70
N GLU A 86 5.82 -15.12 -13.92
CA GLU A 86 6.17 -16.39 -14.58
C GLU A 86 5.96 -16.26 -16.10
N TYR A 87 6.93 -16.75 -16.88
CA TYR A 87 6.98 -16.71 -18.34
C TYR A 87 6.07 -17.76 -19.00
#